data_AF-A0A4Y7N9K9-F1
#
_entry.id   AF-A0A4Y7N9K9-F1
#
_cell.length_a   1.000
_cell.length_b   1.000
_cell.length_c   1.000
_cell.angle_alpha   90.00
_cell.angle_beta   90.00
_cell.angle_gamma   90.00
#
_symmetry.space_group_name_H-M   'P 1'
#
loop_
_entity.id
_entity.type
_entity.pdbx_description
1 polymer ?
#
loop_
_entity_poly.entity_id
_entity_poly.type
_entity_poly.pdbx_seq_one_letter_code
_entity_poly.pdbx_strand_id
1 'polypeptide(L)'
;MAERGAHLSQLLLDSSRPSIFELVAQEGLNQALRGSIKFFFRVCANNYPETFGVTFRWANEIQLIFDCLLQSYYLRNHGLLFSTLNNLKIIIEPFLIGASFAENFYGLERVTKNDGRLNGRAKMCSLVSLSVLPYALSKLDAYFSKRQPSNQQHPVMSFSSIRFIYDLIVLINWMLYTWGKSVTHSPVLHLLGVKLKHGGENSSPGISLTKIIEMSAFFIQFLEWWFTNQSSQAKSMLSLPIPPPPHSVVQNQNSKPRMGACPLCLQQWKNECVLRVSGYVFCYRCILPYLKENSKCPISKLPATPNDLIRIFANAE
;
A
#
# COMPACT_ATOMS: atom_id res chain seq x y z
N MET A 1 -20.41 -42.95 13.86
CA MET A 1 -20.38 -41.49 14.09
C MET A 1 -19.25 -41.04 15.05
N ALA A 2 -18.79 -41.87 16.00
CA ALA A 2 -17.70 -41.52 16.92
C ALA A 2 -16.30 -41.42 16.28
N GLU A 3 -16.02 -42.15 15.19
CA GLU A 3 -14.73 -42.08 14.48
C GLU A 3 -14.44 -40.71 13.85
N ARG A 4 -15.48 -39.97 13.45
CA ARG A 4 -15.32 -38.58 12.96
C ARG A 4 -15.05 -37.59 14.09
N GLY A 5 -15.46 -37.91 15.32
CA GLY A 5 -15.12 -37.14 16.52
C GLY A 5 -13.64 -37.27 16.88
N ALA A 6 -13.06 -38.48 16.78
CA ALA A 6 -11.64 -38.74 17.04
C ALA A 6 -10.71 -38.00 16.06
N HIS A 7 -11.11 -37.84 14.80
CA HIS A 7 -10.38 -37.04 13.81
C HIS A 7 -10.38 -35.53 14.16
N LEU A 8 -11.46 -35.06 14.79
CA LEU A 8 -11.56 -33.69 15.29
C LEU A 8 -10.73 -33.51 16.57
N SER A 9 -10.60 -34.56 17.39
CA SER A 9 -9.68 -34.62 18.53
C SER A 9 -8.21 -34.62 18.12
N GLN A 10 -7.87 -35.29 17.00
CA GLN A 10 -6.52 -35.24 16.42
C GLN A 10 -6.16 -33.85 15.87
N LEU A 11 -7.13 -33.12 15.28
CA LEU A 11 -6.95 -31.71 14.90
C LEU A 11 -6.74 -30.79 16.12
N LEU A 12 -7.31 -31.14 17.28
CA LEU A 12 -7.07 -30.43 18.55
C LEU A 12 -5.75 -30.84 19.21
N LEU A 13 -5.25 -32.06 19.01
CA LEU A 13 -3.89 -32.46 19.40
C LEU A 13 -2.80 -31.77 18.55
N ASP A 14 -3.18 -31.28 17.36
CA ASP A 14 -2.38 -30.40 16.50
C ASP A 14 -2.33 -28.94 16.99
N SER A 15 -2.79 -28.65 18.22
CA SER A 15 -2.75 -27.33 18.90
C SER A 15 -1.37 -26.64 18.89
N SER A 16 -0.31 -27.36 18.51
CA SER A 16 1.01 -26.79 18.28
C SER A 16 1.10 -25.92 17.02
N ARG A 17 0.25 -26.14 16.02
CA ARG A 17 0.25 -25.43 14.73
C ARG A 17 -0.59 -24.14 14.80
N PRO A 18 -0.10 -23.00 14.29
CA PRO A 18 -0.85 -21.75 14.28
C PRO A 18 -2.07 -21.79 13.37
N SER A 19 -3.15 -21.14 13.80
CA SER A 19 -4.34 -20.99 12.97
C SER A 19 -4.08 -20.07 11.78
N ILE A 20 -4.85 -20.24 10.69
CA ILE A 20 -4.74 -19.36 9.52
C ILE A 20 -5.01 -17.90 9.89
N PHE A 21 -5.96 -17.67 10.80
CA PHE A 21 -6.33 -16.32 11.22
C PHE A 21 -5.22 -15.64 12.01
N GLU A 22 -4.47 -16.39 12.83
CA GLU A 22 -3.29 -15.87 13.52
C GLU A 22 -2.16 -15.53 12.55
N LEU A 23 -1.91 -16.39 11.56
CA LEU A 23 -0.91 -16.12 10.53
C LEU A 23 -1.25 -14.88 9.71
N VAL A 24 -2.53 -14.71 9.37
CA VAL A 24 -3.01 -13.55 8.62
C VAL A 24 -2.97 -12.28 9.48
N ALA A 25 -3.38 -12.36 10.76
CA ALA A 25 -3.32 -11.23 11.68
C ALA A 25 -1.86 -10.77 11.93
N GLN A 26 -0.94 -11.73 12.07
CA GLN A 26 0.51 -11.48 12.17
C GLN A 26 1.06 -10.71 10.96
N GLU A 27 0.70 -11.14 9.75
CA GLU A 27 1.14 -10.48 8.52
C GLU A 27 0.51 -9.08 8.39
N GLY A 28 -0.77 -8.95 8.76
CA GLY A 28 -1.48 -7.66 8.81
C GLY A 28 -0.82 -6.66 9.76
N LEU A 29 -0.41 -7.10 10.96
CA LEU A 29 0.31 -6.24 11.92
C LEU A 29 1.63 -5.71 11.33
N ASN A 30 2.42 -6.57 10.68
CA ASN A 30 3.66 -6.17 10.01
C ASN A 30 3.41 -5.16 8.89
N GLN A 31 2.36 -5.35 8.10
CA GLN A 31 2.00 -4.43 7.01
C GLN A 31 1.48 -3.09 7.54
N ALA A 32 0.68 -3.13 8.60
CA ALA A 32 0.17 -1.92 9.27
C ALA A 32 1.31 -1.08 9.84
N LEU A 33 2.25 -1.69 10.55
CA LEU A 33 3.44 -1.00 11.11
C LEU A 33 4.24 -0.29 10.01
N ARG A 34 4.46 -0.97 8.89
CA ARG A 34 5.11 -0.38 7.70
C ARG A 34 4.33 0.82 7.15
N GLY A 35 3.01 0.68 7.02
CA GLY A 35 2.11 1.75 6.58
C GLY A 35 2.15 2.97 7.51
N SER A 36 2.11 2.75 8.83
CA SER A 36 2.13 3.81 9.85
C SER A 36 3.43 4.61 9.83
N ILE A 37 4.59 3.95 9.70
CA ILE A 37 5.90 4.64 9.63
C ILE A 37 5.95 5.53 8.38
N LYS A 38 5.52 5.01 7.24
CA LYS A 38 5.49 5.77 5.99
C LYS A 38 4.54 6.97 6.08
N PHE A 39 3.37 6.77 6.71
CA PHE A 39 2.41 7.84 6.95
C PHE A 39 2.98 8.92 7.88
N PHE A 40 3.65 8.53 8.96
CA PHE A 40 4.33 9.46 9.86
C PHE A 40 5.32 10.36 9.11
N PHE A 41 6.21 9.77 8.30
CA PHE A 41 7.15 10.54 7.47
C PHE A 41 6.44 11.46 6.46
N ARG A 42 5.30 11.02 5.90
CA ARG A 42 4.49 11.85 5.00
C ARG A 42 3.90 13.06 5.72
N VAL A 43 3.38 12.90 6.93
CA VAL A 43 2.84 14.00 7.75
C VAL A 43 3.95 14.98 8.14
N CYS A 44 5.11 14.47 8.58
CA CYS A 44 6.26 15.31 8.89
C CYS A 44 6.73 16.14 7.68
N ALA A 45 6.77 15.51 6.49
CA ALA A 45 7.15 16.20 5.26
C ALA A 45 6.15 17.29 4.84
N ASN A 46 4.86 17.09 5.11
CA ASN A 46 3.83 18.09 4.79
C ASN A 46 3.85 19.29 5.74
N ASN A 47 4.17 19.07 7.03
CA ASN A 47 4.20 20.13 8.03
C ASN A 47 5.49 20.96 7.99
N TYR A 48 6.61 20.39 7.52
CA TYR A 48 7.91 21.04 7.48
C TYR A 48 8.66 20.74 6.17
N PRO A 49 8.24 21.34 5.04
CA PRO A 49 8.74 21.00 3.71
C PRO A 49 10.24 21.34 3.52
N GLU A 50 10.70 22.46 4.11
CA GLU A 50 12.09 22.95 4.00
C GLU A 50 13.13 21.97 4.59
N THR A 51 12.77 21.26 5.67
CA THR A 51 13.71 20.36 6.37
C THR A 51 13.50 18.89 5.99
N PHE A 52 12.26 18.45 5.80
CA PHE A 52 11.92 17.02 5.64
C PHE A 52 11.68 16.57 4.20
N GLY A 53 11.79 17.45 3.20
CA GLY A 53 11.65 17.08 1.79
C GLY A 53 12.67 16.02 1.35
N VAL A 54 13.92 16.11 1.83
CA VAL A 54 14.96 15.10 1.56
C VAL A 54 14.67 13.81 2.31
N THR A 55 14.24 13.89 3.57
CA THR A 55 13.89 12.73 4.41
C THR A 55 12.76 11.89 3.81
N PHE A 56 11.76 12.54 3.21
CA PHE A 56 10.67 11.83 2.52
C PHE A 56 11.16 10.99 1.32
N ARG A 57 12.18 11.47 0.59
CA ARG A 57 12.80 10.70 -0.52
C ARG A 57 13.46 9.41 -0.03
N TRP A 58 14.00 9.42 1.20
CA TRP A 58 14.63 8.27 1.84
C TRP A 58 13.67 7.48 2.74
N ALA A 59 12.39 7.83 2.80
CA ALA A 59 11.43 7.22 3.74
C ALA A 59 11.35 5.69 3.62
N ASN A 60 11.40 5.14 2.39
CA ASN A 60 11.39 3.69 2.18
C ASN A 60 12.69 3.02 2.71
N GLU A 61 13.84 3.68 2.59
CA GLU A 61 15.13 3.16 3.10
C GLU A 61 15.17 3.23 4.63
N ILE A 62 14.67 4.33 5.21
CA ILE A 62 14.56 4.50 6.66
C ILE A 62 13.61 3.46 7.24
N GLN A 63 12.48 3.20 6.58
CA GLN A 63 11.54 2.15 6.98
C GLN A 63 12.19 0.76 6.92
N LEU A 64 12.96 0.45 5.87
CA LEU A 64 13.70 -0.81 5.76
C LEU A 64 14.71 -0.98 6.91
N ILE A 65 15.47 0.08 7.23
CA ILE A 65 16.44 0.06 8.33
C ILE A 65 15.71 -0.16 9.66
N PHE A 66 14.60 0.53 9.89
CA PHE A 66 13.79 0.35 11.09
C PHE A 66 13.27 -1.08 11.22
N ASP A 67 12.68 -1.64 10.14
CA ASP A 67 12.20 -3.02 10.12
C ASP A 67 13.34 -4.02 10.38
N CYS A 68 14.52 -3.80 9.81
CA CYS A 68 15.70 -4.62 10.01
C CYS A 68 16.22 -4.54 11.45
N LEU A 69 16.30 -3.34 12.03
CA LEU A 69 16.71 -3.13 13.43
C LEU A 69 15.72 -3.76 14.39
N LEU A 70 14.43 -3.56 14.17
CA LEU A 70 13.36 -4.10 14.99
C LEU A 70 13.36 -5.64 14.92
N GLN A 71 13.43 -6.23 13.72
CA GLN A 71 13.54 -7.67 13.57
C GLN A 71 14.85 -8.20 14.17
N SER A 72 15.99 -7.53 13.95
CA SER A 72 17.26 -7.91 14.56
C SER A 72 17.21 -7.84 16.07
N TYR A 73 16.53 -6.85 16.66
CA TYR A 73 16.37 -6.71 18.09
C TYR A 73 15.59 -7.90 18.67
N TYR A 74 14.44 -8.23 18.08
CA TYR A 74 13.62 -9.36 18.51
C TYR A 74 14.32 -10.72 18.29
N LEU A 75 15.07 -10.89 17.19
CA LEU A 75 15.82 -12.12 16.94
C LEU A 75 17.11 -12.25 17.80
N ARG A 76 17.64 -11.14 18.35
CA ARG A 76 18.93 -11.11 19.08
C ARG A 76 18.80 -10.94 20.60
N ASN A 77 17.77 -10.26 21.13
CA ASN A 77 17.82 -9.70 22.49
C ASN A 77 16.91 -10.33 23.56
N HIS A 78 16.13 -11.38 23.27
CA HIS A 78 15.45 -12.15 24.33
C HIS A 78 16.34 -13.25 24.95
N GLY A 79 17.47 -12.82 25.50
CA GLY A 79 18.36 -13.67 26.31
C GLY A 79 18.99 -12.99 27.53
N LEU A 80 18.96 -11.66 27.66
CA LEU A 80 19.75 -10.96 28.68
C LEU A 80 18.97 -10.09 29.67
N LEU A 81 17.89 -9.40 29.26
CA LEU A 81 17.27 -8.40 30.15
C LEU A 81 16.34 -9.01 31.24
N PHE A 82 15.74 -10.17 30.99
CA PHE A 82 14.87 -10.84 31.98
C PHE A 82 15.64 -11.76 32.95
N SER A 83 16.90 -12.08 32.64
CA SER A 83 17.74 -12.93 33.49
C SER A 83 18.32 -12.21 34.71
N THR A 84 18.27 -10.87 34.77
CA THR A 84 18.90 -10.07 35.84
C THR A 84 17.97 -9.67 36.97
N LEU A 85 16.64 -9.89 36.87
CA LEU A 85 15.69 -9.44 37.90
C LEU A 85 15.23 -10.50 38.89
N ASN A 86 15.45 -11.80 38.66
CA ASN A 86 14.97 -12.84 39.57
C ASN A 86 16.12 -13.71 40.07
N ASN A 87 16.68 -13.32 41.23
CA ASN A 87 17.46 -14.19 42.12
C ASN A 87 16.59 -15.29 42.76
N LEU A 88 15.74 -15.95 41.97
CA LEU A 88 14.99 -17.13 42.38
C LEU A 88 15.29 -18.24 41.39
N LYS A 89 16.10 -19.19 41.87
CA LYS A 89 16.42 -20.45 41.21
C LYS A 89 15.14 -21.27 41.03
N ILE A 90 14.40 -20.99 39.97
CA ILE A 90 13.42 -21.90 39.38
C ILE A 90 14.04 -22.35 38.07
N ILE A 91 14.06 -23.67 37.87
CA ILE A 91 14.53 -24.37 36.69
C ILE A 91 13.65 -23.92 35.51
N ILE A 92 14.03 -22.83 34.84
CA ILE A 92 13.45 -22.42 33.57
C ILE A 92 14.64 -22.31 32.63
N GLU A 93 14.90 -23.41 31.93
CA GLU A 93 15.82 -23.46 30.79
C GLU A 93 15.63 -22.21 29.91
N PRO A 94 16.70 -21.51 29.50
CA PRO A 94 16.60 -20.32 28.67
C PRO A 94 16.05 -20.73 27.30
N PHE A 95 14.74 -20.61 27.19
CA PHE A 95 13.88 -20.79 26.03
C PHE A 95 14.23 -19.71 24.99
N LEU A 96 15.35 -19.90 24.29
CA LEU A 96 15.86 -19.00 23.25
C LEU A 96 15.03 -19.16 21.97
N ILE A 97 13.92 -18.42 21.89
CA ILE A 97 12.99 -18.44 20.76
C ILE A 97 13.47 -17.53 19.63
N GLY A 98 13.54 -18.03 18.40
CA GLY A 98 13.80 -17.22 17.19
C GLY A 98 12.53 -16.62 16.58
N ALA A 99 11.78 -15.81 17.34
CA ALA A 99 10.57 -15.16 16.84
C ALA A 99 10.88 -13.78 16.25
N SER A 100 10.20 -13.44 15.16
CA SER A 100 10.09 -12.05 14.70
C SER A 100 9.11 -11.26 15.55
N PHE A 101 9.11 -9.92 15.42
CA PHE A 101 8.24 -9.04 16.21
C PHE A 101 6.77 -9.46 16.22
N ALA A 102 6.19 -9.67 15.04
CA ALA A 102 4.79 -10.06 14.96
C ALA A 102 4.57 -11.50 15.47
N GLU A 103 5.48 -12.43 15.20
CA GLU A 103 5.41 -13.80 15.75
C GLU A 103 5.40 -13.76 17.29
N ASN A 104 6.24 -12.94 17.90
CA ASN A 104 6.28 -12.75 19.35
C ASN A 104 4.98 -12.13 19.90
N PHE A 105 4.37 -11.18 19.18
CA PHE A 105 3.09 -10.57 19.58
C PHE A 105 1.94 -11.60 19.60
N TYR A 106 1.98 -12.58 18.70
CA TYR A 106 0.98 -13.66 18.60
C TYR A 106 1.39 -14.96 19.32
N GLY A 107 2.48 -14.97 20.11
CA GLY A 107 2.92 -16.14 20.88
C GLY A 107 3.50 -17.29 20.03
N LEU A 108 4.01 -16.97 18.84
CA LEU A 108 4.53 -17.92 17.87
C LEU A 108 6.05 -17.98 17.90
N GLU A 109 6.58 -19.19 17.78
CA GLU A 109 8.00 -19.49 17.72
C GLU A 109 8.38 -20.19 16.42
N ARG A 110 9.57 -19.86 15.90
CA ARG A 110 10.16 -20.58 14.77
C ARG A 110 11.01 -21.74 15.27
N VAL A 111 10.70 -22.92 14.77
CA VAL A 111 11.40 -24.15 15.12
C VAL A 111 11.81 -24.87 13.84
N THR A 112 12.91 -25.61 13.89
CA THR A 112 13.29 -26.48 12.77
C THR A 112 12.25 -27.59 12.61
N LYS A 113 12.15 -28.24 11.44
CA LYS A 113 11.25 -29.39 11.21
C LYS A 113 11.33 -30.47 12.32
N ASN A 114 12.53 -30.68 12.86
CA ASN A 114 12.85 -31.65 13.91
C ASN A 114 12.74 -31.07 15.35
N ASP A 115 12.04 -29.95 15.53
CA ASP A 115 11.89 -29.25 16.82
C ASP A 115 13.22 -28.80 17.46
N GLY A 116 14.27 -28.69 16.64
CA GLY A 116 15.61 -28.25 17.06
C GLY A 116 15.83 -26.73 16.94
N ARG A 117 16.83 -26.24 17.69
CA ARG A 117 17.27 -24.84 17.69
C ARG A 117 17.64 -24.34 16.29
N LEU A 118 17.26 -23.10 16.00
CA LEU A 118 17.56 -22.45 14.71
C LEU A 118 19.05 -22.14 14.58
N ASN A 119 19.64 -22.59 13.47
CA ASN A 119 21.01 -22.25 13.08
C ASN A 119 21.15 -20.73 12.85
N GLY A 120 22.31 -20.14 13.17
CA GLY A 120 22.57 -18.71 12.97
C GLY A 120 22.37 -18.26 11.52
N ARG A 121 22.70 -19.12 10.55
CA ARG A 121 22.43 -18.87 9.13
C ARG A 121 20.93 -18.85 8.82
N ALA A 122 20.14 -19.74 9.42
CA ALA A 122 18.69 -19.77 9.25
C ALA A 122 18.06 -18.50 9.86
N LYS A 123 18.51 -18.06 11.04
CA LYS A 123 18.09 -16.79 11.65
C LYS A 123 18.36 -15.59 10.73
N MET A 124 19.54 -15.51 10.13
CA MET A 124 19.90 -14.47 9.16
C MET A 124 19.05 -14.54 7.89
N CYS A 125 18.86 -15.73 7.31
CA CYS A 125 18.02 -15.90 6.12
C CYS A 125 16.56 -15.53 6.39
N SER A 126 16.03 -15.88 7.56
CA SER A 126 14.67 -15.50 7.95
C SER A 126 14.54 -13.98 8.18
N LEU A 127 15.57 -13.32 8.71
CA LEU A 127 15.62 -11.86 8.83
C LEU A 127 15.62 -11.21 7.44
N VAL A 128 16.46 -11.68 6.52
CA VAL A 128 16.53 -11.19 5.14
C VAL A 128 15.19 -11.42 4.42
N SER A 129 14.55 -12.58 4.62
CA SER A 129 13.24 -12.88 4.03
C SER A 129 12.13 -11.96 4.53
N LEU A 130 12.16 -11.55 5.80
CA LEU A 130 11.10 -10.73 6.37
C LEU A 130 11.30 -9.23 6.08
N SER A 131 12.53 -8.74 5.99
CA SER A 131 12.82 -7.32 5.80
C SER A 131 13.17 -6.98 4.35
N VAL A 132 14.18 -7.64 3.81
CA VAL A 132 14.81 -7.29 2.53
C VAL A 132 14.00 -7.79 1.33
N LEU A 133 13.43 -9.00 1.39
CA LEU A 133 12.64 -9.57 0.30
C LEU A 133 11.42 -8.70 -0.11
N PRO A 134 10.52 -8.30 0.81
CA PRO A 134 9.36 -7.49 0.42
C PRO A 134 9.78 -6.12 -0.12
N TYR A 135 10.85 -5.54 0.43
CA TYR A 135 11.41 -4.28 -0.04
C TYR A 135 12.01 -4.42 -1.46
N ALA A 136 12.82 -5.44 -1.71
CA ALA A 136 13.44 -5.69 -3.00
C ALA A 136 12.40 -5.91 -4.08
N LEU A 137 11.36 -6.71 -3.79
CA LEU A 137 10.23 -6.91 -4.70
C LEU A 137 9.55 -5.58 -5.02
N SER A 138 9.27 -4.74 -4.02
CA SER A 138 8.64 -3.43 -4.23
C SER A 138 9.48 -2.46 -5.06
N LYS A 139 10.80 -2.53 -4.93
CA LYS A 139 11.74 -1.67 -5.67
C LYS A 139 11.91 -2.14 -7.11
N LEU A 140 11.87 -3.45 -7.33
CA LEU A 140 11.81 -4.03 -8.67
C LEU A 140 10.51 -3.65 -9.37
N ASP A 141 9.36 -3.76 -8.70
CA ASP A 141 8.06 -3.29 -9.23
C ASP A 141 8.16 -1.83 -9.68
N ALA A 142 8.64 -0.93 -8.82
CA ALA A 142 8.80 0.49 -9.15
C ALA A 142 9.77 0.73 -10.33
N TYR A 143 10.86 -0.04 -10.40
CA TYR A 143 11.85 0.06 -11.48
C TYR A 143 11.27 -0.37 -12.83
N PHE A 144 10.55 -1.50 -12.87
CA PHE A 144 9.96 -2.03 -14.09
C PHE A 144 8.74 -1.23 -14.55
N SER A 145 7.89 -0.74 -13.64
CA SER A 145 6.76 0.13 -13.99
C SER A 145 7.21 1.42 -14.69
N LYS A 146 8.37 1.99 -14.31
CA LYS A 146 8.92 3.19 -14.96
C LYS A 146 9.44 2.93 -16.38
N ARG A 147 9.79 1.68 -16.68
CA ARG A 147 10.45 1.28 -17.93
C ARG A 147 9.50 0.73 -18.96
N GLN A 148 8.23 0.54 -18.64
CA GLN A 148 7.24 -0.01 -19.55
C GLN A 148 6.95 1.03 -20.65
N PRO A 149 7.42 0.82 -21.90
CA PRO A 149 7.12 1.73 -22.99
C PRO A 149 5.66 1.57 -23.39
N SER A 150 4.97 2.67 -23.64
CA SER A 150 3.56 2.72 -24.03
C SER A 150 3.25 2.06 -25.39
N ASN A 151 4.24 1.51 -26.12
CA ASN A 151 4.02 1.10 -27.50
C ASN A 151 4.97 0.01 -28.06
N GLN A 152 5.19 -1.12 -27.37
CA GLN A 152 5.94 -2.24 -27.98
C GLN A 152 5.30 -3.62 -27.80
N GLN A 153 5.11 -4.28 -28.95
CA GLN A 153 4.43 -5.57 -29.20
C GLN A 153 5.35 -6.80 -29.09
N HIS A 154 6.51 -6.72 -28.41
CA HIS A 154 7.43 -7.87 -28.33
C HIS A 154 7.26 -8.68 -27.03
N PRO A 155 7.28 -10.03 -27.10
CA PRO A 155 7.06 -10.90 -25.96
C PRO A 155 8.36 -11.11 -25.18
N VAL A 156 8.84 -10.08 -24.49
CA VAL A 156 9.78 -10.31 -23.38
C VAL A 156 8.96 -10.76 -22.18
N MET A 157 9.38 -11.84 -21.51
CA MET A 157 8.83 -12.25 -20.22
C MET A 157 8.86 -11.05 -19.29
N SER A 158 7.69 -10.41 -19.12
CA SER A 158 7.55 -9.20 -18.33
C SER A 158 7.81 -9.56 -16.87
N PHE A 159 8.51 -8.69 -16.14
CA PHE A 159 8.63 -8.83 -14.67
C PHE A 159 7.25 -9.02 -14.01
N SER A 160 6.20 -8.46 -14.61
CA SER A 160 4.81 -8.67 -14.22
C SER A 160 4.36 -10.15 -14.26
N SER A 161 4.84 -10.93 -15.23
CA SER A 161 4.57 -12.38 -15.33
C SER A 161 5.31 -13.17 -14.25
N ILE A 162 6.57 -12.82 -13.98
CA ILE A 162 7.36 -13.42 -12.89
C ILE A 162 6.69 -13.14 -11.54
N ARG A 163 6.22 -11.90 -11.34
CA ARG A 163 5.49 -11.51 -10.13
C ARG A 163 4.20 -12.30 -9.98
N PHE A 164 3.41 -12.42 -11.05
CA PHE A 164 2.18 -13.22 -11.04
C PHE A 164 2.45 -14.69 -10.67
N ILE A 165 3.51 -15.29 -11.22
CA ILE A 165 3.89 -16.67 -10.89
C ILE A 165 4.29 -16.78 -9.41
N TYR A 166 5.07 -15.83 -8.88
CA TYR A 166 5.41 -15.82 -7.46
C TYR A 166 4.17 -15.73 -6.57
N ASP A 167 3.25 -14.81 -6.87
CA ASP A 167 2.01 -14.64 -6.11
C ASP A 167 1.10 -15.89 -6.21
N LEU A 168 1.07 -16.55 -7.38
CA LEU A 168 0.37 -17.82 -7.56
C LEU A 168 0.99 -18.96 -6.72
N ILE A 169 2.33 -19.04 -6.65
CA ILE A 169 3.02 -20.02 -5.80
C ILE A 169 2.71 -19.76 -4.32
N VAL A 170 2.71 -18.49 -3.89
CA VAL A 170 2.33 -18.11 -2.53
C VAL A 170 0.88 -18.54 -2.25
N LEU A 171 -0.06 -18.23 -3.14
CA LEU A 171 -1.47 -18.61 -3.01
C LEU A 171 -1.64 -20.14 -2.91
N ILE A 172 -0.99 -20.91 -3.77
CA ILE A 172 -1.03 -22.38 -3.74
C ILE A 172 -0.50 -22.90 -2.40
N ASN A 173 0.58 -22.30 -1.87
CA ASN A 173 1.11 -22.71 -0.57
C ASN A 173 0.14 -22.42 0.59
N TRP A 174 -0.50 -21.25 0.57
CA TRP A 174 -1.58 -20.93 1.51
C TRP A 174 -2.73 -21.94 1.41
N MET A 175 -3.17 -22.29 0.21
CA MET A 175 -4.23 -23.30 0.01
C MET A 175 -3.81 -24.70 0.48
N LEU A 176 -2.55 -25.10 0.27
CA LEU A 176 -2.03 -26.37 0.78
C LEU A 176 -1.92 -26.37 2.31
N TYR A 177 -1.64 -25.21 2.90
CA TYR A 177 -1.60 -25.02 4.34
C TYR A 177 -3.00 -25.18 4.94
N THR A 178 -4.02 -24.53 4.36
CA THR A 178 -5.41 -24.65 4.85
C THR A 178 -5.97 -26.06 4.70
N TRP A 179 -5.57 -26.79 3.65
CA TRP A 179 -5.93 -28.19 3.46
C TRP A 179 -5.19 -29.15 4.39
N GLY A 180 -4.26 -28.66 5.22
CA GLY A 180 -3.47 -29.49 6.13
C GLY A 180 -2.35 -30.30 5.46
N LYS A 181 -2.10 -30.12 4.16
CA LYS A 181 -1.08 -30.86 3.41
C LYS A 181 0.33 -30.29 3.57
N SER A 182 0.47 -28.97 3.76
CA SER A 182 1.77 -28.35 4.05
C SER A 182 1.86 -27.94 5.52
N VAL A 183 3.07 -27.98 6.09
CA VAL A 183 3.37 -27.53 7.47
C VAL A 183 3.68 -26.03 7.52
N THR A 184 3.99 -25.41 6.38
CA THR A 184 4.45 -24.02 6.26
C THR A 184 3.55 -23.23 5.31
N HIS A 185 3.24 -21.97 5.63
CA HIS A 185 2.39 -21.10 4.80
C HIS A 185 3.18 -20.26 3.77
N SER A 186 4.47 -20.00 4.02
CA SER A 186 5.34 -19.21 3.13
C SER A 186 6.31 -20.11 2.35
N PRO A 187 6.48 -19.91 1.03
CA PRO A 187 7.43 -20.69 0.22
C PRO A 187 8.88 -20.50 0.70
N VAL A 188 9.22 -19.35 1.27
CA VAL A 188 10.56 -19.09 1.79
C VAL A 188 10.81 -19.87 3.08
N LEU A 189 9.82 -19.99 3.96
CA LEU A 189 9.91 -20.82 5.16
C LEU A 189 10.00 -22.31 4.81
N HIS A 190 9.27 -22.73 3.78
CA HIS A 190 9.36 -24.09 3.24
C HIS A 190 10.79 -24.41 2.76
N LEU A 191 11.42 -23.48 2.02
CA LEU A 191 12.81 -23.61 1.55
C LEU A 191 13.84 -23.61 2.69
N LEU A 192 13.58 -22.84 3.76
CA LEU A 192 14.45 -22.79 4.94
C LEU A 192 14.26 -23.99 5.89
N GLY A 193 13.24 -24.83 5.69
CA GLY A 193 12.95 -25.98 6.55
C GLY A 193 12.51 -25.59 7.97
N VAL A 194 11.91 -24.40 8.12
CA VAL A 194 11.47 -23.83 9.40
C VAL A 194 9.94 -23.87 9.48
N LYS A 195 9.41 -24.33 10.60
CA LYS A 195 7.98 -24.34 10.93
C LYS A 195 7.68 -23.37 12.08
N LEU A 196 6.43 -22.90 12.14
CA LEU A 196 5.93 -22.10 13.26
C LEU A 196 5.18 -23.00 14.24
N LYS A 197 5.40 -22.77 15.53
CA LYS A 197 4.73 -23.46 16.63
C LYS A 197 4.27 -22.44 17.68
N HIS A 198 3.27 -22.77 18.49
CA HIS A 198 2.99 -22.01 19.71
C HIS A 198 4.08 -22.24 20.76
N GLY A 199 4.55 -21.16 21.40
CA GLY A 199 5.37 -21.26 22.61
C GLY A 199 4.55 -21.89 23.73
N GLY A 200 5.10 -22.91 24.40
CA GLY A 200 4.38 -23.82 25.30
C GLY A 200 3.86 -23.24 26.63
N GLU A 201 3.29 -22.03 26.65
CA GLU A 201 2.48 -21.58 27.77
C GLU A 201 1.01 -21.87 27.51
N ASN A 202 0.39 -22.61 28.42
CA ASN A 202 -1.01 -23.04 28.36
C ASN A 202 -1.97 -21.83 28.45
N SER A 203 -2.17 -21.09 27.37
CA SER A 203 -3.32 -20.18 27.25
C SER A 203 -4.54 -20.98 26.81
N SER A 204 -5.47 -21.18 27.75
CA SER A 204 -6.76 -21.84 27.56
C SER A 204 -7.50 -21.38 26.28
N PRO A 205 -8.21 -22.29 25.58
CA PRO A 205 -9.03 -21.96 24.40
C PRO A 205 -10.37 -21.32 24.83
N GLY A 206 -10.30 -20.18 25.48
CA GLY A 206 -11.43 -19.25 25.58
C GLY A 206 -11.27 -18.23 24.46
N ILE A 207 -12.36 -17.81 23.83
CA ILE A 207 -12.34 -16.66 22.92
C ILE A 207 -12.05 -15.44 23.81
N SER A 208 -10.77 -15.16 24.05
CA SER A 208 -10.32 -14.01 24.82
C SER A 208 -10.76 -12.75 24.08
N LEU A 209 -11.21 -11.72 24.81
CA LEU A 209 -11.58 -10.41 24.24
C LEU A 209 -10.50 -9.84 23.31
N THR A 210 -9.23 -10.17 23.57
CA THR A 210 -8.08 -9.87 22.71
C THR A 210 -8.23 -10.48 21.31
N LYS A 211 -8.73 -11.70 21.16
CA LYS A 211 -8.98 -12.36 19.86
C LYS A 211 -10.12 -11.68 19.07
N ILE A 212 -11.12 -11.13 19.76
CA ILE A 212 -12.19 -10.35 19.11
C ILE A 212 -11.65 -9.00 18.64
N ILE A 213 -10.78 -8.37 19.43
CA ILE A 213 -10.10 -7.12 19.06
C ILE A 213 -9.11 -7.35 17.90
N GLU A 214 -8.40 -8.48 17.90
CA GLU A 214 -7.54 -8.90 16.79
C GLU A 214 -8.36 -9.14 15.51
N MET A 215 -9.52 -9.80 15.62
CA MET A 215 -10.42 -10.05 14.49
C MET A 215 -11.05 -8.77 13.94
N SER A 216 -11.40 -7.82 14.81
CA SER A 216 -11.95 -6.53 14.39
C SER A 216 -10.89 -5.62 13.76
N ALA A 217 -9.66 -5.63 14.29
CA ALA A 217 -8.52 -4.93 13.68
C ALA A 217 -8.21 -5.50 12.29
N PHE A 218 -8.24 -6.83 12.13
CA PHE A 218 -8.10 -7.50 10.84
C PHE A 218 -9.22 -7.10 9.86
N PHE A 219 -10.47 -7.07 10.33
CA PHE A 219 -11.61 -6.70 9.49
C PHE A 219 -11.54 -5.23 9.04
N ILE A 220 -11.08 -4.31 9.90
CA ILE A 220 -10.87 -2.90 9.54
C ILE A 220 -9.74 -2.76 8.52
N GLN A 221 -8.61 -3.47 8.69
CA GLN A 221 -7.53 -3.47 7.70
C GLN A 221 -7.97 -4.06 6.35
N PHE A 222 -8.79 -5.12 6.37
CA PHE A 222 -9.41 -5.68 5.17
C PHE A 222 -10.30 -4.66 4.46
N LEU A 223 -11.16 -3.94 5.21
CA LEU A 223 -12.00 -2.90 4.66
C LEU A 223 -11.16 -1.74 4.09
N GLU A 224 -10.12 -1.30 4.78
CA GLU A 224 -9.24 -0.23 4.31
C GLU A 224 -8.53 -0.62 2.99
N TRP A 225 -8.03 -1.86 2.90
CA TRP A 225 -7.50 -2.39 1.66
C TRP A 225 -8.56 -2.45 0.55
N TRP A 226 -9.75 -2.99 0.85
CA TRP A 226 -10.86 -3.12 -0.10
C TRP A 226 -11.31 -1.77 -0.67
N PHE A 227 -11.48 -0.76 0.21
CA PHE A 227 -11.89 0.59 -0.19
C PHE A 227 -10.76 1.38 -0.86
N THR A 228 -9.49 1.19 -0.46
CA THR A 228 -8.33 1.81 -1.12
C THR A 228 -8.11 1.24 -2.53
N ASN A 229 -8.34 -0.06 -2.71
CA ASN A 229 -8.26 -0.71 -4.01
C ASN A 229 -9.42 -0.30 -4.94
N GLN A 230 -10.65 -0.16 -4.41
CA GLN A 230 -11.76 0.40 -5.18
C GLN A 230 -11.50 1.84 -5.65
N SER A 231 -10.93 2.73 -4.82
CA SER A 231 -10.62 4.10 -5.22
C SER A 231 -9.61 4.18 -6.39
N SER A 232 -8.71 3.20 -6.50
CA SER A 232 -7.68 3.15 -7.53
C SER A 232 -8.15 2.44 -8.81
N GLN A 233 -8.90 1.35 -8.69
CA GLN A 233 -9.33 0.51 -9.82
C GLN A 233 -10.68 0.97 -10.42
N ALA A 234 -11.63 1.43 -9.60
CA ALA A 234 -12.90 2.00 -10.07
C ALA A 234 -12.69 3.30 -10.85
N LYS A 235 -11.66 4.09 -10.50
CA LYS A 235 -11.21 5.24 -11.31
C LYS A 235 -10.57 4.86 -12.63
N SER A 236 -10.23 3.58 -12.89
CA SER A 236 -9.62 3.15 -14.16
C SER A 236 -10.58 2.40 -15.08
N MET A 237 -11.56 1.67 -14.53
CA MET A 237 -12.54 0.90 -15.33
C MET A 237 -13.81 1.68 -15.66
N LEU A 238 -14.14 2.72 -14.88
CA LEU A 238 -15.28 3.64 -15.15
C LEU A 238 -14.81 5.02 -15.64
N SER A 239 -13.51 5.28 -15.69
CA SER A 239 -13.03 6.51 -16.31
C SER A 239 -13.23 6.44 -17.81
N LEU A 240 -14.13 7.29 -18.31
CA LEU A 240 -14.12 7.70 -19.69
C LEU A 240 -12.68 8.14 -20.06
N PRO A 241 -12.22 7.88 -21.30
CA PRO A 241 -10.97 8.44 -21.77
C PRO A 241 -10.99 9.94 -21.52
N ILE A 242 -9.93 10.45 -20.88
CA ILE A 242 -9.77 11.88 -20.60
C ILE A 242 -9.95 12.59 -21.95
N PRO A 243 -11.01 13.41 -22.12
CA PRO A 243 -11.23 14.07 -23.41
C PRO A 243 -9.98 14.91 -23.70
N PRO A 244 -9.52 14.95 -24.96
CA PRO A 244 -8.38 15.77 -25.32
C PRO A 244 -8.61 17.21 -24.82
N PRO A 245 -7.59 17.88 -24.27
CA PRO A 245 -7.72 19.24 -23.76
C PRO A 245 -8.42 20.10 -24.81
N PRO A 246 -9.48 20.85 -24.47
CA PRO A 246 -10.31 21.57 -25.45
C PRO A 246 -9.50 22.56 -26.32
N HIS A 247 -8.30 22.93 -25.86
CA HIS A 247 -7.40 23.85 -26.55
C HIS A 247 -6.67 23.25 -27.76
N SER A 248 -6.55 21.92 -27.90
CA SER A 248 -5.84 21.33 -29.06
C SER A 248 -6.66 21.40 -30.36
N VAL A 249 -7.99 21.45 -30.26
CA VAL A 249 -8.89 21.57 -31.43
C VAL A 249 -8.97 23.03 -31.91
N VAL A 250 -8.76 24.01 -31.04
CA VAL A 250 -8.95 25.44 -31.33
C VAL A 250 -7.76 26.08 -32.04
N GLN A 251 -6.56 25.48 -32.00
CA GLN A 251 -5.37 26.06 -32.64
C GLN A 251 -5.39 26.00 -34.18
N ASN A 252 -6.25 25.19 -34.79
CA ASN A 252 -6.18 24.88 -36.22
C ASN A 252 -7.05 25.75 -37.12
N GLN A 253 -7.94 26.60 -36.61
CA GLN A 253 -8.80 27.41 -37.47
C GLN A 253 -8.98 28.84 -36.92
N ASN A 254 -8.33 29.77 -37.63
CA ASN A 254 -8.51 31.22 -37.65
C ASN A 254 -7.66 32.06 -36.67
N SER A 255 -6.86 32.93 -37.29
CA SER A 255 -6.20 34.15 -36.79
C SER A 255 -6.10 34.31 -35.27
N LYS A 256 -4.88 34.17 -34.74
CA LYS A 256 -4.55 34.60 -33.37
C LYS A 256 -5.09 36.03 -33.14
N PRO A 257 -5.98 36.26 -32.17
CA PRO A 257 -6.44 37.61 -31.88
C PRO A 257 -5.26 38.49 -31.45
N ARG A 258 -5.28 39.77 -31.84
CA ARG A 258 -4.26 40.74 -31.43
C ARG A 258 -4.19 40.77 -29.90
N MET A 259 -2.98 40.64 -29.35
CA MET A 259 -2.75 40.70 -27.91
C MET A 259 -3.24 42.04 -27.35
N GLY A 260 -4.04 42.00 -26.28
CA GLY A 260 -4.51 43.19 -25.55
C GLY A 260 -5.79 43.86 -26.08
N ALA A 261 -6.49 43.28 -27.06
CA ALA A 261 -7.74 43.82 -27.59
C ALA A 261 -8.88 42.80 -27.58
N CYS A 262 -10.11 43.31 -27.42
CA CYS A 262 -11.34 42.53 -27.45
C CYS A 262 -11.61 42.00 -28.86
N PRO A 263 -11.80 40.70 -29.07
CA PRO A 263 -12.08 40.14 -30.40
C PRO A 263 -13.44 40.55 -31.00
N LEU A 264 -14.35 41.12 -30.20
CA LEU A 264 -15.67 41.58 -30.65
C LEU A 264 -15.67 43.06 -31.07
N CYS A 265 -15.10 43.95 -30.26
CA CYS A 265 -15.09 45.38 -30.54
C CYS A 265 -13.74 45.91 -31.08
N LEU A 266 -12.71 45.07 -31.11
CA LEU A 266 -11.34 45.38 -31.57
C LEU A 266 -10.67 46.56 -30.81
N GLN A 267 -11.22 46.96 -29.67
CA GLN A 267 -10.67 47.98 -28.78
C GLN A 267 -9.97 47.32 -27.58
N GLN A 268 -9.19 48.12 -26.84
CA GLN A 268 -8.59 47.70 -25.56
C GLN A 268 -9.68 47.25 -24.59
N TRP A 269 -9.40 46.20 -23.80
CA TRP A 269 -10.41 45.61 -22.93
C TRP A 269 -10.90 46.60 -21.87
N LYS A 270 -12.23 46.64 -21.69
CA LYS A 270 -12.91 47.37 -20.61
C LYS A 270 -13.80 46.37 -19.87
N ASN A 271 -13.62 46.26 -18.55
CA ASN A 271 -14.24 45.23 -17.71
C ASN A 271 -13.97 43.83 -18.28
N GLU A 272 -12.73 43.38 -18.13
CA GLU A 272 -12.21 42.13 -18.68
C GLU A 272 -13.02 40.93 -18.18
N CYS A 273 -13.38 40.05 -19.10
CA CYS A 273 -14.14 38.84 -18.82
C CYS A 273 -13.56 37.67 -19.62
N VAL A 274 -13.23 36.59 -18.92
CA VAL A 274 -12.81 35.35 -19.56
C VAL A 274 -13.99 34.41 -19.69
N LEU A 275 -14.09 33.77 -20.86
CA LEU A 275 -15.07 32.72 -21.10
C LEU A 275 -14.46 31.36 -20.74
N ARG A 276 -14.94 30.73 -19.66
CA ARG A 276 -14.38 29.48 -19.10
C ARG A 276 -14.22 28.36 -20.13
N VAL A 277 -15.16 28.23 -21.06
CA VAL A 277 -15.20 27.15 -22.06
C VAL A 277 -14.09 27.27 -23.10
N SER A 278 -13.64 28.49 -23.41
CA SER A 278 -12.71 28.74 -24.53
C SER A 278 -11.39 29.38 -24.12
N GLY A 279 -11.33 30.03 -22.96
CA GLY A 279 -10.14 30.74 -22.47
C GLY A 279 -9.90 32.11 -23.13
N TYR A 280 -10.78 32.60 -24.00
CA TYR A 280 -10.66 33.94 -24.59
C TYR A 280 -11.19 35.04 -23.67
N VAL A 281 -10.53 36.21 -23.73
CA VAL A 281 -10.87 37.41 -22.97
C VAL A 281 -11.65 38.40 -23.85
N PHE A 282 -12.78 38.88 -23.33
CA PHE A 282 -13.67 39.84 -23.96
C PHE A 282 -14.02 40.97 -22.99
N CYS A 283 -14.58 42.07 -23.49
CA CYS A 283 -15.23 43.06 -22.63
C CYS A 283 -16.59 42.54 -22.14
N TYR A 284 -16.92 42.71 -20.87
CA TYR A 284 -18.20 42.29 -20.27
C TYR A 284 -19.42 42.75 -21.10
N ARG A 285 -19.40 44.02 -21.53
CA ARG A 285 -20.49 44.63 -22.31
C ARG A 285 -20.64 44.05 -23.71
N CYS A 286 -19.58 43.50 -24.30
CA CYS A 286 -19.60 42.94 -25.65
C CYS A 286 -20.05 41.47 -25.65
N ILE A 287 -19.55 40.67 -24.71
CA ILE A 287 -19.77 39.22 -24.70
C ILE A 287 -21.12 38.83 -24.09
N LEU A 288 -21.62 39.57 -23.11
CA LEU A 288 -22.89 39.28 -22.45
C LEU A 288 -24.10 39.25 -23.41
N PRO A 289 -24.34 40.26 -24.28
CA PRO A 289 -25.45 40.20 -25.23
C PRO A 289 -25.24 39.08 -26.25
N TYR A 290 -24.01 38.87 -26.72
CA TYR A 290 -23.69 37.82 -27.69
C TYR A 290 -24.02 36.42 -27.17
N LEU A 291 -23.68 36.12 -25.90
CA LEU A 291 -23.99 34.84 -25.28
C LEU A 291 -25.49 34.63 -25.08
N LYS A 292 -26.26 35.69 -24.77
CA LYS A 292 -27.71 35.61 -24.64
C LYS A 292 -28.40 35.27 -25.95
N GLU A 293 -27.92 35.80 -27.06
CA GLU A 293 -28.51 35.57 -28.38
C GLU A 293 -28.04 34.28 -29.04
N ASN A 294 -26.74 33.98 -28.95
CA ASN A 294 -26.14 32.88 -29.70
C ASN A 294 -25.86 31.62 -28.88
N SER A 295 -25.67 31.71 -27.55
CA SER A 295 -25.31 30.59 -26.66
C SER A 295 -24.05 29.79 -27.10
N LYS A 296 -23.10 30.46 -27.77
CA LYS A 296 -21.82 29.90 -28.25
C LYS A 296 -20.71 30.94 -28.14
N CYS A 297 -19.47 30.49 -28.11
CA CYS A 297 -18.29 31.37 -28.18
C CYS A 297 -18.13 31.94 -29.60
N PRO A 298 -17.87 33.25 -29.78
CA PRO A 298 -17.72 33.86 -31.11
C PRO A 298 -16.48 33.38 -31.87
N ILE A 299 -15.44 32.92 -31.15
CA ILE A 299 -14.15 32.53 -31.74
C ILE A 299 -14.09 31.02 -31.91
N SER A 300 -14.24 30.26 -30.82
CA SER A 300 -14.11 28.81 -30.84
C SER A 300 -15.39 28.08 -31.27
N LYS A 301 -16.53 28.79 -31.39
CA LYS A 301 -17.87 28.22 -31.67
C LYS A 301 -18.33 27.15 -30.67
N LEU A 302 -17.64 27.01 -29.54
CA LEU A 302 -18.01 26.08 -28.47
C LEU A 302 -19.30 26.55 -27.77
N PRO A 303 -20.18 25.63 -27.34
CA PRO A 303 -21.40 26.00 -26.61
C PRO A 303 -21.03 26.71 -25.31
N ALA A 304 -21.61 27.88 -25.06
CA ALA A 304 -21.26 28.70 -23.91
C ALA A 304 -22.45 29.52 -23.43
N THR A 305 -22.63 29.58 -22.11
CA THR A 305 -23.73 30.29 -21.46
C THR A 305 -23.21 31.50 -20.68
N PRO A 306 -24.09 32.45 -20.28
CA PRO A 306 -23.70 33.57 -19.42
C PRO A 306 -23.09 33.16 -18.07
N ASN A 307 -23.41 31.94 -17.59
CA ASN A 307 -22.87 31.38 -16.34
C ASN A 307 -21.39 30.97 -16.47
N ASP A 308 -20.90 30.78 -17.69
CA ASP A 308 -19.50 30.44 -17.97
C ASP A 308 -18.59 31.68 -18.02
N LEU A 309 -19.16 32.87 -17.80
CA LEU A 309 -18.45 34.13 -17.81
C LEU A 309 -17.82 34.42 -16.44
N ILE A 310 -16.51 34.56 -16.40
CA ILE A 310 -15.77 34.97 -15.20
C ILE A 310 -15.24 36.39 -15.43
N ARG A 311 -15.63 37.33 -14.56
CA ARG A 311 -15.05 38.68 -14.58
C ARG A 311 -13.64 38.62 -13.99
N ILE A 312 -12.69 39.21 -14.71
CA ILE A 312 -11.33 39.39 -14.22
C ILE A 312 -11.27 40.78 -13.60
N PHE A 313 -10.98 40.83 -12.31
CA PHE A 313 -10.62 42.07 -11.64
C PHE A 313 -9.10 42.14 -11.69
N ALA A 314 -8.55 42.91 -12.63
CA ALA A 314 -7.15 43.31 -12.52
C ALA A 314 -7.04 44.09 -11.21
N ASN A 315 -6.14 43.66 -10.32
CA ASN A 315 -5.95 44.26 -9.01
C ASN A 315 -5.98 45.79 -9.15
N ALA A 316 -6.97 46.42 -8.52
CA ALA A 316 -6.80 47.79 -8.08
C ALA A 316 -5.65 47.72 -7.08
N GLU A 317 -4.53 48.35 -7.43
CA GLU A 317 -3.46 48.66 -6.46
C GLU A 317 -4.05 49.30 -5.20
#